data_AF-A0AAE7A3F4-F1
#
_entry.id   AF-A0AAE7A3F4-F1
#
_cell.length_a   1.000
_cell.length_b   1.000
_cell.length_c   1.000
_cell.angle_alpha   90.00
_cell.angle_beta   90.00
_cell.angle_gamma   90.00
#
_symmetry.space_group_name_H-M   'P 1'
#
loop_
_entity.id
_entity.type
_entity.pdbx_description
1 polymer ?
#
loop_
_entity_poly.entity_id
_entity_poly.type
_entity_poly.pdbx_seq_one_letter_code
_entity_poly.pdbx_strand_id
1 'polypeptide(L)'
;MINNYFVHSQGLLFEIGVHQLSEGVWTFTDVHSASQAYIHHSLQPVALAAYAAVNPTFAAGRFPNWALVDMVDKVPCMDGAEHTALAMVCGASIPTFPSASERGNIFGQAVWGIVEAYSLEGCFERVERAYGSPGWHYNLRPRGFNWAGGEEPVPESLKAMRKNYRAMSPLQQIMVLTIMHLYNQGQDKTYLTGGCPTKIPAAEAMNILRRNGSALSAWGHMVTHYAGW
;
A
#
# COMPACT_ATOMS: atom_id res chain seq x y z
N MET A 1 -21.27 13.78 8.22
CA MET A 1 -21.32 12.31 8.43
C MET A 1 -20.32 11.96 9.52
N ILE A 2 -20.77 11.88 10.78
CA ILE A 2 -19.91 11.46 11.88
C ILE A 2 -19.81 9.92 11.83
N ASN A 3 -18.67 9.45 11.30
CA ASN A 3 -17.90 8.26 11.65
C ASN A 3 -18.60 6.90 11.89
N ASN A 4 -19.64 6.53 11.12
CA ASN A 4 -20.20 5.16 11.15
C ASN A 4 -19.11 4.10 10.83
N TYR A 5 -18.17 4.42 9.94
CA TYR A 5 -17.08 3.51 9.58
C TYR A 5 -16.12 3.19 10.72
N PHE A 6 -15.94 4.08 11.71
CA PHE A 6 -15.03 3.83 12.82
C PHE A 6 -15.55 2.78 13.80
N VAL A 7 -16.86 2.79 14.10
CA VAL A 7 -17.45 1.74 14.95
C VAL A 7 -17.42 0.40 14.21
N HIS A 8 -17.78 0.41 12.93
CA HIS A 8 -17.72 -0.79 12.09
C HIS A 8 -16.29 -1.33 11.96
N SER A 9 -15.28 -0.48 11.78
CA SER A 9 -13.88 -0.91 11.67
C SER A 9 -13.36 -1.54 12.96
N GLN A 10 -13.77 -1.06 14.13
CA GLN A 10 -13.48 -1.72 15.40
C GLN A 10 -14.14 -3.10 15.50
N GLY A 11 -15.39 -3.22 15.06
CA GLY A 11 -16.09 -4.50 14.94
C GLY A 11 -15.35 -5.49 14.05
N LEU A 12 -14.94 -5.07 12.85
CA LEU A 12 -14.18 -5.89 11.91
C LEU A 12 -12.86 -6.40 12.52
N LEU A 13 -12.13 -5.53 13.22
CA LEU A 13 -10.87 -5.92 13.88
C LEU A 13 -11.13 -6.93 15.00
N PHE A 14 -12.19 -6.73 15.79
CA PHE A 14 -12.56 -7.66 16.84
C PHE A 14 -12.97 -9.04 16.29
N GLU A 15 -13.73 -9.07 15.19
CA GLU A 15 -14.17 -10.30 14.51
C GLU A 15 -13.01 -11.16 14.00
N ILE A 16 -11.92 -10.53 13.53
CA ILE A 16 -10.69 -11.23 13.15
C ILE A 16 -9.79 -11.54 14.37
N GLY A 17 -10.27 -11.31 15.58
CA GLY A 17 -9.56 -11.69 16.81
C GLY A 17 -8.47 -10.70 17.24
N VAL A 18 -8.55 -9.42 16.84
CA VAL A 18 -7.57 -8.38 17.19
C VAL A 18 -8.26 -7.17 17.80
N HIS A 19 -7.65 -6.57 18.82
CA HIS A 19 -8.12 -5.29 19.34
C HIS A 19 -6.94 -4.39 19.70
N GLN A 20 -7.25 -3.10 19.82
CA GLN A 20 -6.28 -2.08 20.25
C GLN A 20 -6.29 -1.99 21.77
N LEU A 21 -5.16 -2.27 22.41
CA LEU A 21 -5.00 -2.17 23.87
C LEU A 21 -4.73 -0.72 24.29
N SER A 22 -3.91 -0.02 23.50
CA SER A 22 -3.63 1.41 23.61
C SER A 22 -3.21 1.95 22.25
N GLU A 23 -3.05 3.26 22.10
CA GLU A 23 -2.71 3.87 20.82
C GLU A 23 -1.48 3.20 20.17
N GLY A 24 -1.65 2.70 18.95
CA GLY A 24 -0.62 1.95 18.21
C GLY A 24 -0.29 0.55 18.71
N VAL A 25 -0.81 0.11 19.87
CA VAL A 25 -0.55 -1.20 20.47
C VAL A 25 -1.72 -2.15 20.24
N TRP A 26 -1.46 -3.20 19.46
CA TRP A 26 -2.45 -4.21 19.07
C TRP A 26 -2.17 -5.53 19.78
N THR A 27 -3.23 -6.25 20.14
CA THR A 27 -3.12 -7.60 20.72
C THR A 27 -4.25 -8.50 20.23
N PHE A 28 -4.04 -9.81 20.32
CA PHE A 28 -5.11 -10.77 20.08
C PHE A 28 -6.16 -10.65 21.18
N THR A 29 -7.44 -10.68 20.80
CA THR A 29 -8.54 -10.94 21.75
C THR A 29 -8.52 -12.40 22.17
N ASP A 30 -8.36 -13.29 21.19
CA ASP A 30 -8.20 -14.73 21.34
C ASP A 30 -7.38 -15.27 20.16
N VAL A 31 -6.27 -15.95 20.46
CA VAL A 31 -5.37 -16.53 19.45
C VAL A 31 -6.06 -17.65 18.68
N HIS A 32 -6.95 -18.40 19.32
CA HIS A 32 -7.70 -19.46 18.64
C HIS A 32 -8.61 -18.88 17.57
N SER A 33 -9.42 -17.87 17.93
CA SER A 33 -10.26 -17.11 17.01
C SER A 33 -9.45 -16.49 15.87
N ALA A 34 -8.35 -15.79 16.15
CA ALA A 34 -7.49 -15.21 15.10
C ALA A 34 -6.92 -16.28 14.13
N SER A 35 -6.65 -17.49 14.64
CA SER A 35 -6.10 -18.59 13.83
C SER A 35 -7.14 -19.25 12.91
N GLN A 36 -8.40 -19.35 13.34
CA GLN A 36 -9.45 -20.12 12.65
C GLN A 36 -10.52 -19.25 11.98
N ALA A 37 -10.61 -17.97 12.33
CA ALA A 37 -11.66 -17.09 11.81
C ALA A 37 -11.63 -17.07 10.28
N TYR A 38 -12.83 -17.14 9.69
CA TYR A 38 -13.02 -16.83 8.28
C TYR A 38 -12.71 -15.36 8.06
N ILE A 39 -11.88 -15.07 7.06
CA ILE A 39 -11.52 -13.70 6.69
C ILE A 39 -12.05 -13.48 5.29
N HIS A 40 -13.05 -12.61 5.16
CA HIS A 40 -13.58 -12.22 3.86
C HIS A 40 -12.45 -11.64 2.99
N HIS A 41 -12.48 -11.90 1.69
CA HIS A 41 -11.32 -11.62 0.81
C HIS A 41 -10.93 -10.14 0.73
N SER A 42 -11.89 -9.22 0.86
CA SER A 42 -11.64 -7.76 0.93
C SER A 42 -11.02 -7.34 2.27
N LEU A 43 -11.22 -8.11 3.34
CA LEU A 43 -10.69 -7.84 4.67
C LEU A 43 -9.28 -8.43 4.89
N GLN A 44 -8.79 -9.27 3.97
CA GLN A 44 -7.48 -9.91 4.09
C GLN A 44 -6.31 -8.91 4.25
N PRO A 45 -6.25 -7.75 3.57
CA PRO A 45 -5.25 -6.72 3.85
C PRO A 45 -5.29 -6.23 5.31
N VAL A 46 -6.48 -5.94 5.83
CA VAL A 46 -6.66 -5.51 7.23
C VAL A 46 -6.15 -6.59 8.18
N ALA A 47 -6.57 -7.83 7.97
CA ALA A 47 -6.19 -8.93 8.85
C ALA A 47 -4.69 -9.20 8.85
N LEU A 48 -4.06 -9.19 7.67
CA LEU A 48 -2.62 -9.35 7.56
C LEU A 48 -1.87 -8.23 8.28
N ALA A 49 -2.26 -6.97 8.05
CA ALA A 49 -1.66 -5.82 8.73
C ALA A 49 -1.83 -5.89 10.25
N ALA A 50 -3.02 -6.29 10.71
CA ALA A 50 -3.36 -6.39 12.13
C ALA A 50 -2.58 -7.51 12.82
N TYR A 51 -2.55 -8.69 12.22
CA TYR A 51 -1.75 -9.81 12.72
C TYR A 51 -0.26 -9.48 12.72
N ALA A 52 0.26 -8.80 11.70
CA ALA A 52 1.65 -8.37 11.67
C ALA A 52 1.96 -7.30 12.72
N ALA A 53 0.96 -6.52 13.13
CA ALA A 53 1.07 -5.57 14.24
C ALA A 53 1.25 -6.27 15.59
N VAL A 54 0.59 -7.42 15.79
CA VAL A 54 0.69 -8.20 17.02
C VAL A 54 1.91 -9.13 17.00
N ASN A 55 2.05 -9.92 15.93
CA ASN A 55 3.11 -10.91 15.77
C ASN A 55 3.36 -11.21 14.26
N PRO A 56 4.45 -10.70 13.66
CA PRO A 56 4.78 -10.96 12.25
C PRO A 56 4.92 -12.45 11.88
N THR A 57 5.40 -13.29 12.80
CA THR A 57 5.52 -14.74 12.57
C THR A 57 4.15 -15.38 12.48
N PHE A 58 3.20 -14.98 13.33
CA PHE A 58 1.82 -15.44 13.23
C PHE A 58 1.18 -15.00 11.91
N ALA A 59 1.37 -13.75 11.51
CA ALA A 59 0.85 -13.23 10.23
C ALA A 59 1.40 -14.02 9.03
N ALA A 60 2.70 -14.31 9.03
CA ALA A 60 3.34 -15.15 8.02
C ALA A 60 2.78 -16.57 8.03
N GLY A 61 2.51 -17.16 9.20
CA GLY A 61 1.87 -18.47 9.30
C GLY A 61 0.42 -18.50 8.78
N ARG A 62 -0.34 -17.42 9.02
CA ARG A 62 -1.74 -17.31 8.60
C ARG A 62 -1.90 -16.95 7.11
N PHE A 63 -0.90 -16.28 6.53
CA PHE A 63 -0.84 -15.83 5.13
C PHE A 63 0.50 -16.21 4.47
N PRO A 64 0.87 -17.52 4.39
CA PRO A 64 2.23 -17.95 4.02
C PRO A 64 2.62 -17.66 2.57
N ASN A 65 1.64 -17.49 1.68
CA ASN A 65 1.88 -17.27 0.26
C ASN A 65 1.53 -15.85 -0.20
N TRP A 66 1.22 -14.94 0.73
CA TRP A 66 0.89 -13.56 0.39
C TRP A 66 2.15 -12.73 0.22
N ALA A 67 2.36 -12.23 -0.98
CA ALA A 67 3.30 -11.15 -1.26
C ALA A 67 2.65 -9.78 -1.00
N LEU A 68 3.46 -8.75 -0.80
CA LEU A 68 3.02 -7.37 -0.65
C LEU A 68 2.06 -6.95 -1.77
N VAL A 69 2.34 -7.38 -2.99
CA VAL A 69 1.53 -7.06 -4.17
C VAL A 69 0.12 -7.62 -4.09
N ASP A 70 -0.06 -8.82 -3.50
CA ASP A 70 -1.39 -9.43 -3.31
C ASP A 70 -2.23 -8.59 -2.35
N MET A 71 -1.59 -7.97 -1.35
CA MET A 71 -2.23 -7.05 -0.42
C MET A 71 -2.61 -5.73 -1.11
N VAL A 72 -1.71 -5.16 -1.90
CA VAL A 72 -1.92 -3.86 -2.58
C VAL A 72 -2.99 -3.97 -3.66
N ASP A 73 -2.98 -5.04 -4.45
CA ASP A 73 -3.96 -5.29 -5.52
C ASP A 73 -5.39 -5.51 -4.97
N LYS A 74 -5.54 -5.79 -3.68
CA LYS A 74 -6.84 -5.93 -2.99
C LYS A 74 -7.41 -4.62 -2.44
N VAL A 75 -6.57 -3.59 -2.28
CA VAL A 75 -6.98 -2.27 -1.77
C VAL A 75 -8.19 -1.68 -2.52
N PRO A 76 -8.31 -1.75 -3.86
CA PRO A 76 -9.47 -1.21 -4.58
C PRO A 76 -10.79 -1.93 -4.30
N CYS A 77 -10.75 -3.15 -3.77
CA CYS A 77 -11.93 -3.94 -3.43
C CYS A 77 -12.45 -3.65 -2.01
N MET A 78 -11.73 -2.83 -1.24
CA MET A 78 -12.08 -2.52 0.14
C MET A 78 -13.21 -1.49 0.24
N ASP A 79 -14.08 -1.66 1.22
CA ASP A 79 -15.08 -0.64 1.56
C ASP A 79 -14.53 0.43 2.53
N GLY A 80 -15.37 1.39 2.91
CA GLY A 80 -14.97 2.47 3.81
C GLY A 80 -14.60 2.01 5.23
N ALA A 81 -15.24 0.95 5.75
CA ALA A 81 -14.93 0.40 7.07
C ALA A 81 -13.60 -0.37 7.03
N GLU A 82 -13.36 -1.13 5.97
CA GLU A 82 -12.11 -1.85 5.75
C GLU A 82 -10.93 -0.89 5.55
N HIS A 83 -11.10 0.17 4.76
CA HIS A 83 -10.10 1.23 4.62
C HIS A 83 -9.81 1.92 5.95
N THR A 84 -10.86 2.18 6.76
CA THR A 84 -10.70 2.75 8.11
C THR A 84 -9.94 1.81 9.03
N ALA A 85 -10.27 0.51 9.03
CA ALA A 85 -9.59 -0.49 9.83
C ALA A 85 -8.09 -0.60 9.46
N LEU A 86 -7.77 -0.61 8.16
CA LEU A 86 -6.38 -0.63 7.70
C LEU A 86 -5.62 0.64 8.12
N ALA A 87 -6.25 1.81 7.99
CA ALA A 87 -5.65 3.08 8.44
C ALA A 87 -5.34 3.05 9.94
N MET A 88 -6.29 2.59 10.77
CA MET A 88 -6.11 2.45 12.22
C MET A 88 -4.92 1.55 12.56
N VAL A 89 -4.83 0.37 11.95
CA VAL A 89 -3.72 -0.58 12.18
C VAL A 89 -2.37 -0.02 11.76
N CYS A 90 -2.35 0.79 10.71
CA CYS A 90 -1.15 1.47 10.23
C CYS A 90 -0.79 2.73 11.04
N GLY A 91 -1.66 3.20 11.93
CA GLY A 91 -1.50 4.48 12.63
C GLY A 91 -1.67 5.70 11.70
N ALA A 92 -2.34 5.51 10.56
CA ALA A 92 -2.61 6.57 9.59
C ALA A 92 -3.90 7.34 9.94
N SER A 93 -4.03 8.56 9.42
CA SER A 93 -5.28 9.31 9.52
C SER A 93 -6.44 8.54 8.88
N ILE A 94 -7.59 8.54 9.57
CA ILE A 94 -8.82 7.90 9.08
C ILE A 94 -9.17 8.49 7.71
N PRO A 95 -9.44 7.64 6.70
CA PRO A 95 -9.70 8.13 5.38
C PRO A 95 -11.04 8.86 5.30
N THR A 96 -11.02 10.00 4.62
CA THR A 96 -12.22 10.78 4.32
C THR A 96 -12.55 10.69 2.84
N PHE A 97 -13.83 10.48 2.52
CA PHE A 97 -14.30 10.37 1.14
C PHE A 97 -15.36 11.44 0.79
N PRO A 98 -15.09 12.73 1.02
CA PRO A 98 -16.06 13.80 0.78
C PRO A 98 -16.38 13.97 -0.71
N SER A 99 -15.40 13.76 -1.60
CA SER A 99 -15.58 13.70 -3.05
C SER A 99 -14.45 12.92 -3.71
N ALA A 100 -14.68 12.44 -4.94
CA ALA A 100 -13.63 11.78 -5.74
C ALA A 100 -12.44 12.71 -6.02
N SER A 101 -12.70 14.00 -6.27
CA SER A 101 -11.66 15.02 -6.53
C SER A 101 -10.77 15.23 -5.30
N GLU A 102 -11.37 15.41 -4.12
CA GLU A 102 -10.62 15.61 -2.88
C GLU A 102 -9.81 14.38 -2.49
N ARG A 103 -10.39 13.18 -2.66
CA ARG A 103 -9.65 11.92 -2.49
C ARG A 103 -8.45 11.84 -3.44
N GLY A 104 -8.62 12.21 -4.71
CA GLY A 104 -7.55 12.25 -5.71
C GLY A 104 -6.42 13.22 -5.35
N ASN A 105 -6.75 14.36 -4.74
CA ASN A 105 -5.76 15.32 -4.25
C ASN A 105 -4.98 14.78 -3.05
N ILE A 106 -5.66 14.21 -2.05
CA ILE A 106 -5.02 13.59 -0.88
C ILE A 106 -4.10 12.46 -1.32
N PHE A 107 -4.59 11.57 -2.19
CA PHE A 107 -3.80 10.48 -2.75
C PHE A 107 -2.57 10.99 -3.51
N GLY A 108 -2.75 11.99 -4.37
CA GLY A 108 -1.65 12.60 -5.12
C GLY A 108 -0.57 13.18 -4.21
N GLN A 109 -0.97 13.92 -3.17
CA GLN A 109 -0.03 14.45 -2.18
C GLN A 109 0.69 13.33 -1.41
N ALA A 110 -0.04 12.29 -1.01
CA ALA A 110 0.54 11.16 -0.27
C ALA A 110 1.58 10.40 -1.10
N VAL A 111 1.29 10.09 -2.38
CA VAL A 111 2.23 9.37 -3.24
C VAL A 111 3.47 10.22 -3.55
N TRP A 112 3.30 11.50 -3.90
CA TRP A 112 4.43 12.40 -4.13
C TRP A 112 5.29 12.57 -2.88
N GLY A 113 4.66 12.75 -1.71
CA GLY A 113 5.35 12.83 -0.43
C GLY A 113 6.19 11.58 -0.14
N ILE A 114 5.70 10.39 -0.48
CA ILE A 114 6.49 9.15 -0.37
C ILE A 114 7.65 9.13 -1.36
N VAL A 115 7.42 9.51 -2.62
CA VAL A 115 8.51 9.54 -3.62
C VAL A 115 9.65 10.44 -3.17
N GLU A 116 9.33 11.64 -2.67
CA GLU A 116 10.32 12.61 -2.19
C GLU A 116 10.98 12.14 -0.88
N ALA A 117 10.20 11.74 0.12
CA ALA A 117 10.70 11.37 1.45
C ALA A 117 11.63 10.13 1.43
N TYR A 118 11.44 9.23 0.46
CA TYR A 118 12.23 8.00 0.34
C TYR A 118 13.20 8.02 -0.87
N SER A 119 13.32 9.15 -1.57
CA SER A 119 14.19 9.33 -2.74
C SER A 119 13.97 8.26 -3.81
N LEU A 120 12.73 8.14 -4.30
CA LEU A 120 12.31 7.13 -5.27
C LEU A 120 12.40 7.61 -6.73
N GLU A 121 13.07 8.74 -6.99
CA GLU A 121 13.19 9.37 -8.31
C GLU A 121 14.00 8.53 -9.30
N GLY A 122 14.73 7.51 -8.82
CA GLY A 122 15.34 6.50 -9.68
C GLY A 122 14.32 5.59 -10.37
N CYS A 123 13.08 5.54 -9.87
CA CYS A 123 11.98 4.72 -10.39
C CYS A 123 10.80 5.54 -10.92
N PHE A 124 10.60 6.76 -10.42
CA PHE A 124 9.49 7.61 -10.83
C PHE A 124 9.97 8.96 -11.38
N GLU A 125 9.15 9.57 -12.22
CA GLU A 125 9.38 10.91 -12.73
C GLU A 125 8.10 11.72 -12.78
N ARG A 126 8.27 13.05 -12.76
CA ARG A 126 7.20 14.00 -12.96
C ARG A 126 7.05 14.29 -14.45
N VAL A 127 5.83 14.18 -14.96
CA VAL A 127 5.46 14.61 -16.31
C VAL A 127 4.65 15.90 -16.23
N GLU A 128 4.93 16.87 -17.10
CA GLU A 128 4.28 18.19 -17.05
C GLU A 128 2.81 18.14 -17.47
N ARG A 129 2.47 17.27 -18.42
CA ARG A 129 1.09 17.07 -18.87
C ARG A 129 0.47 15.90 -18.11
N ALA A 130 -0.51 16.19 -17.27
CA ALA A 130 -1.35 15.15 -16.67
C ALA A 130 -2.12 14.43 -17.78
N TYR A 131 -2.12 13.10 -17.75
CA TYR A 131 -2.83 12.28 -18.71
C TYR A 131 -4.26 12.04 -18.25
N GLY A 132 -5.23 12.35 -19.12
CA GLY A 132 -6.65 12.08 -18.92
C GLY A 132 -7.35 13.05 -17.98
N SER A 133 -7.03 12.98 -16.68
CA SER A 133 -7.83 13.59 -15.61
C SER A 133 -7.04 14.60 -14.76
N PRO A 134 -7.74 15.56 -14.12
CA PRO A 134 -7.12 16.44 -13.13
C PRO A 134 -6.79 15.67 -11.85
N GLY A 135 -5.58 15.84 -11.34
CA GLY A 135 -5.11 15.20 -10.09
C GLY A 135 -3.59 15.06 -10.08
N TRP A 136 -2.96 15.36 -8.96
CA TRP A 136 -1.49 15.40 -8.88
C TRP A 136 -0.82 14.05 -9.10
N HIS A 137 -1.50 12.94 -8.77
CA HIS A 137 -0.99 11.59 -9.03
C HIS A 137 -0.86 11.30 -10.53
N TYR A 138 -1.69 11.91 -11.40
CA TYR A 138 -1.57 11.73 -12.86
C TYR A 138 -0.28 12.33 -13.46
N ASN A 139 0.40 13.20 -12.72
CA ASN A 139 1.72 13.72 -13.11
C ASN A 139 2.88 12.82 -12.69
N LEU A 140 2.63 11.77 -11.89
CA LEU A 140 3.66 10.81 -11.50
C LEU A 140 3.59 9.60 -12.43
N ARG A 141 4.74 9.24 -13.00
CA ARG A 141 4.87 8.11 -13.91
C ARG A 141 6.08 7.26 -13.58
N PRO A 142 6.01 5.93 -13.76
CA PRO A 142 7.21 5.11 -13.74
C PRO A 142 8.17 5.55 -14.85
N ARG A 143 9.47 5.50 -14.56
CA ARG A 143 10.49 5.70 -15.59
C ARG A 143 10.50 4.55 -16.58
N GLY A 144 11.14 4.78 -17.72
CA GLY A 144 11.33 3.74 -18.75
C GLY A 144 10.52 3.95 -20.01
N PHE A 145 9.83 5.08 -20.14
CA PHE A 145 8.92 5.36 -21.24
C PHE A 145 9.12 6.78 -21.77
N ASN A 146 8.81 6.99 -23.04
CA ASN A 146 8.72 8.33 -23.59
C ASN A 146 7.31 8.91 -23.37
N TRP A 147 7.10 9.50 -22.19
CA TRP A 147 5.83 10.15 -21.83
C TRP A 147 5.54 11.45 -22.60
N ALA A 148 6.50 11.99 -23.35
CA ALA A 148 6.27 13.17 -24.20
C ALA A 148 5.85 12.80 -25.63
N GLY A 149 6.16 11.58 -26.08
CA GLY A 149 6.20 11.26 -27.52
C GLY A 149 5.54 9.95 -27.93
N GLY A 150 4.70 9.33 -27.10
CA GLY A 150 3.89 8.18 -27.54
C GLY A 150 3.80 7.00 -26.57
N GLU A 151 4.26 7.15 -25.32
CA GLU A 151 4.20 6.07 -24.30
C GLU A 151 4.92 4.79 -24.74
N GLU A 152 5.93 4.93 -25.59
CA GLU A 152 6.75 3.80 -26.03
C GLU A 152 7.79 3.46 -24.97
N PRO A 153 8.03 2.16 -24.69
CA PRO A 153 9.10 1.73 -23.81
C PRO A 153 10.47 2.14 -24.35
N VAL A 154 11.30 2.71 -23.50
CA VAL A 154 12.70 3.04 -23.78
C VAL A 154 13.58 2.01 -23.04
N PRO A 155 14.17 1.02 -23.75
CA PRO A 155 14.84 -0.11 -23.10
C PRO A 155 15.96 0.27 -22.13
N GLU A 156 16.79 1.25 -22.48
CA GLU A 156 17.88 1.71 -21.61
C GLU A 156 17.34 2.40 -20.34
N SER A 157 16.26 3.16 -20.46
CA SER A 157 15.60 3.79 -19.31
C SER A 157 14.96 2.75 -18.39
N LEU A 158 14.32 1.70 -18.94
CA LEU A 158 13.81 0.58 -18.15
C LEU A 158 14.94 -0.18 -17.44
N LYS A 159 16.06 -0.41 -18.13
CA LYS A 159 17.24 -1.05 -17.55
C LYS A 159 17.83 -0.21 -16.41
N ALA A 160 17.90 1.11 -16.57
CA ALA A 160 18.34 2.03 -15.54
C ALA A 160 17.40 2.03 -14.33
N MET A 161 16.08 2.12 -14.55
CA MET A 161 15.07 2.02 -13.50
C MET A 161 15.21 0.72 -12.70
N ARG A 162 15.30 -0.44 -13.37
CA ARG A 162 15.46 -1.74 -12.72
C ARG A 162 16.77 -1.84 -11.93
N LYS A 163 17.84 -1.22 -12.43
CA LYS A 163 19.11 -1.12 -11.70
C LYS A 163 18.96 -0.30 -10.42
N ASN A 164 18.28 0.85 -10.49
CA ASN A 164 17.98 1.67 -9.30
C ASN A 164 17.15 0.89 -8.29
N TYR A 165 16.05 0.25 -8.72
CA TYR A 165 15.19 -0.54 -7.84
C TYR A 165 15.94 -1.67 -7.12
N ARG A 166 16.80 -2.41 -7.83
CA ARG A 166 17.61 -3.48 -7.22
C ARG A 166 18.62 -2.95 -6.19
N ALA A 167 19.08 -1.72 -6.33
CA ALA A 167 20.02 -1.09 -5.41
C ALA A 167 19.35 -0.43 -4.20
N MET A 168 18.01 -0.29 -4.22
CA MET A 168 17.25 0.31 -3.12
C MET A 168 17.24 -0.57 -1.86
N SER A 169 17.11 0.08 -0.71
CA SER A 169 16.85 -0.60 0.56
C SER A 169 15.51 -1.37 0.53
N PRO A 170 15.32 -2.37 1.41
CA PRO A 170 14.05 -3.09 1.49
C PRO A 170 12.83 -2.18 1.70
N LEU A 171 12.98 -1.12 2.51
CA LEU A 171 11.91 -0.14 2.74
C LEU A 171 11.54 0.61 1.45
N GLN A 172 12.54 1.09 0.71
CA GLN A 172 12.32 1.76 -0.57
C GLN A 172 11.71 0.82 -1.61
N GLN A 173 12.14 -0.44 -1.65
CA GLN A 173 11.54 -1.45 -2.53
C GLN A 173 10.05 -1.67 -2.23
N ILE A 174 9.67 -1.74 -0.96
CA ILE A 174 8.26 -1.81 -0.53
C ILE A 174 7.47 -0.60 -1.04
N MET A 175 8.00 0.62 -0.88
CA MET A 175 7.33 1.84 -1.33
C MET A 175 7.17 1.89 -2.85
N VAL A 176 8.24 1.60 -3.61
CA VAL A 176 8.18 1.54 -5.07
C VAL A 176 7.21 0.48 -5.55
N LEU A 177 7.30 -0.73 -5.00
CA LEU A 177 6.44 -1.85 -5.42
C LEU A 177 4.96 -1.55 -5.13
N THR A 178 4.67 -0.90 -4.00
CA THR A 178 3.32 -0.44 -3.68
C THR A 178 2.81 0.56 -4.73
N ILE A 179 3.58 1.62 -5.01
CA ILE A 179 3.17 2.65 -5.97
C ILE A 179 3.01 2.05 -7.38
N MET A 180 3.92 1.15 -7.79
CA MET A 180 3.85 0.46 -9.07
C MET A 180 2.58 -0.37 -9.22
N HIS A 181 2.17 -1.09 -8.17
CA HIS A 181 0.95 -1.89 -8.20
C HIS A 181 -0.32 -1.04 -8.11
N LEU A 182 -0.31 0.09 -7.40
CA LEU A 182 -1.40 1.06 -7.47
C LEU A 182 -1.52 1.68 -8.87
N TYR A 183 -0.40 1.91 -9.56
CA TYR A 183 -0.36 2.46 -10.92
C TYR A 183 -0.80 1.43 -11.99
N ASN A 184 -0.32 0.19 -11.90
CA ASN A 184 -0.58 -0.86 -12.87
C ASN A 184 -0.79 -2.20 -12.15
N GLN A 185 -2.03 -2.44 -11.74
CA GLN A 185 -2.43 -3.60 -10.94
C GLN A 185 -2.25 -4.93 -11.68
N GLY A 186 -2.03 -5.99 -10.90
CA GLY A 186 -1.89 -7.34 -11.41
C GLY A 186 -0.47 -7.66 -11.88
N GLN A 187 -0.36 -8.55 -12.87
CA GLN A 187 0.94 -9.08 -13.25
C GLN A 187 1.79 -8.04 -14.00
N ASP A 188 2.87 -7.58 -13.37
CA ASP A 188 3.87 -6.74 -14.03
C ASP A 188 4.69 -7.54 -15.06
N LYS A 189 4.49 -7.19 -16.34
CA LYS A 189 5.22 -7.75 -17.48
C LYS A 189 6.25 -6.79 -18.07
N THR A 190 6.36 -5.58 -17.51
CA THR A 190 7.02 -4.47 -18.20
C THR A 190 8.03 -3.75 -17.33
N TYR A 191 7.68 -3.34 -16.11
CA TYR A 191 8.49 -2.39 -15.33
C TYR A 191 9.58 -3.11 -14.53
N LEU A 192 9.19 -3.88 -13.52
CA LEU A 192 10.05 -4.57 -12.56
C LEU A 192 10.27 -6.05 -12.93
N THR A 193 10.65 -6.29 -14.18
CA THR A 193 11.06 -7.61 -14.67
C THR A 193 12.58 -7.82 -14.59
N GLY A 194 13.06 -9.02 -14.94
CA GLY A 194 14.50 -9.29 -15.04
C GLY A 194 15.21 -9.35 -13.69
N GLY A 195 14.64 -10.09 -12.73
CA GLY A 195 15.25 -10.34 -11.42
C GLY A 195 15.08 -9.22 -10.39
N CYS A 196 14.20 -8.25 -10.63
CA CYS A 196 13.78 -7.32 -9.58
C CYS A 196 13.05 -8.08 -8.45
N PRO A 197 13.36 -7.81 -7.17
CA PRO A 197 12.67 -8.45 -6.06
C PRO A 197 11.23 -7.92 -5.95
N THR A 198 10.25 -8.68 -6.45
CA THR A 198 8.81 -8.33 -6.39
C THR A 198 7.99 -9.27 -5.50
N LYS A 199 8.57 -10.40 -5.09
CA LYS A 199 7.93 -11.40 -4.21
C LYS A 199 8.24 -11.15 -2.74
N ILE A 200 8.10 -9.91 -2.27
CA ILE A 200 8.34 -9.55 -0.87
C ILE A 200 7.18 -10.10 -0.04
N PRO A 201 7.40 -10.99 0.95
CA PRO A 201 6.32 -11.49 1.81
C PRO A 201 5.59 -10.34 2.50
N ALA A 202 4.25 -10.33 2.46
CA ALA A 202 3.48 -9.20 2.97
C ALA A 202 3.68 -8.98 4.49
N ALA A 203 3.72 -10.06 5.29
CA ALA A 203 3.99 -9.97 6.72
C ALA A 203 5.38 -9.36 7.01
N GLU A 204 6.38 -9.69 6.20
CA GLU A 204 7.72 -9.11 6.28
C GLU A 204 7.70 -7.62 5.90
N ALA A 205 7.01 -7.26 4.81
CA ALA A 205 6.87 -5.87 4.40
C ALA A 205 6.22 -5.00 5.49
N MET A 206 5.13 -5.48 6.11
CA MET A 206 4.47 -4.78 7.21
C MET A 206 5.39 -4.60 8.43
N ASN A 207 6.20 -5.61 8.74
CA ASN A 207 7.18 -5.53 9.83
C ASN A 207 8.32 -4.53 9.50
N ILE A 208 8.80 -4.49 8.25
CA ILE A 208 9.78 -3.49 7.80
C ILE A 208 9.20 -2.09 7.91
N LEU A 209 7.98 -1.86 7.40
CA LEU A 209 7.29 -0.56 7.51
C LEU A 209 7.17 -0.12 8.97
N ARG A 210 6.74 -1.02 9.86
CA ARG A 210 6.52 -0.72 11.29
C ARG A 210 7.81 -0.37 12.03
N ARG A 211 8.94 -0.97 11.66
CA ARG A 211 10.25 -0.69 12.28
C ARG A 211 10.87 0.65 11.83
N ASN A 212 10.33 1.29 10.79
CA ASN A 212 10.90 2.48 10.18
C ASN A 212 10.08 3.74 10.46
N GLY A 213 9.86 4.04 11.74
CA GLY A 213 9.24 5.30 12.19
C GLY A 213 7.87 5.55 11.55
N SER A 214 7.74 6.66 10.84
CA SER A 214 6.50 7.10 10.17
C SER A 214 6.14 6.30 8.91
N ALA A 215 6.99 5.37 8.45
CA ALA A 215 6.80 4.68 7.17
C ALA A 215 5.49 3.91 7.08
N LEU A 216 5.10 3.19 8.14
CA LEU A 216 3.84 2.46 8.17
C LEU A 216 2.64 3.40 8.05
N SER A 217 2.65 4.52 8.77
CA SER A 217 1.58 5.51 8.72
C SER A 217 1.50 6.18 7.34
N ALA A 218 2.64 6.56 6.76
CA ALA A 218 2.68 7.15 5.42
C ALA A 218 2.16 6.17 4.36
N TRP A 219 2.62 4.92 4.40
CA TRP A 219 2.15 3.85 3.52
C TRP A 219 0.66 3.60 3.68
N GLY A 220 0.17 3.46 4.92
CA GLY A 220 -1.24 3.25 5.24
C GLY A 220 -2.12 4.40 4.76
N HIS A 221 -1.66 5.64 4.92
CA HIS A 221 -2.36 6.83 4.44
C HIS A 221 -2.47 6.83 2.91
N MET A 222 -1.38 6.54 2.19
CA MET A 222 -1.37 6.45 0.73
C MET A 222 -2.35 5.39 0.22
N VAL A 223 -2.27 4.14 0.71
CA VAL A 223 -3.09 3.05 0.17
C VAL A 223 -4.57 3.21 0.50
N THR A 224 -4.91 3.69 1.70
CA THR A 224 -6.33 3.87 2.10
C THR A 224 -7.02 5.02 1.38
N HIS A 225 -6.24 5.97 0.86
CA HIS A 225 -6.75 7.06 0.04
C HIS A 225 -6.68 6.78 -1.47
N TYR A 226 -6.23 5.59 -1.90
CA TYR A 226 -6.05 5.25 -3.32
C TYR A 226 -7.25 5.65 -4.19
N ALA A 227 -7.07 6.62 -5.09
CA ALA A 227 -8.17 7.22 -5.84
C ALA A 227 -8.34 6.65 -7.26
N GLY A 228 -7.58 5.62 -7.63
CA GLY A 228 -7.40 5.22 -9.02
C GLY A 228 -6.16 5.86 -9.64
N TRP A 229 -5.77 5.36 -10.82
CA TRP A 229 -4.76 5.93 -11.69
C TRP A 229 -5.20 5.87 -13.16
#